data_AF-A0AAN6TH45-F1
#
_entry.id   AF-A0AAN6TH45-F1
#
_cell.length_a   1.000
_cell.length_b   1.000
_cell.length_c   1.000
_cell.angle_alpha   90.00
_cell.angle_beta   90.00
_cell.angle_gamma   90.00
#
_symmetry.space_group_name_H-M   'P 1'
#
loop_
_entity.id
_entity.type
_entity.pdbx_description
1 polymer ?
#
loop_
_entity_poly.entity_id
_entity_poly.type
_entity_poly.pdbx_seq_one_letter_code
_entity_poly.pdbx_strand_id
1 'polypeptide(L)'
;MAQKARKDRAKSNAAALNNLHIGSLIVNGVFLLLHFVFRARSLLLWFILSLPSFICQFALERTGRPSYDPATKALKSSGEDLSAAGLTEYMFDVIWVTWAAAILVALFGNWAWFFWGIVPAYGIY
;
A
#
# COMPACT_ATOMS: atom_id res chain seq x y z
N MET A 1 -2.57 18.40 25.87
CA MET A 1 -1.65 17.73 24.92
C MET A 1 -2.30 16.56 24.17
N ALA A 2 -3.16 15.74 24.81
CA ALA A 2 -3.79 14.58 24.18
C ALA A 2 -4.63 14.87 22.91
N GLN A 3 -5.38 15.97 22.85
CA GLN A 3 -6.14 16.31 21.62
C GLN A 3 -5.24 16.74 20.45
N LYS A 4 -4.10 17.38 20.73
CA LYS A 4 -3.14 17.76 19.69
C LYS A 4 -2.53 16.51 19.05
N ALA A 5 -2.06 15.58 19.86
CA ALA A 5 -1.53 14.30 19.38
C ALA A 5 -2.53 13.49 18.54
N ARG A 6 -3.82 13.47 18.91
CA ARG A 6 -4.87 12.81 18.11
C ARG A 6 -5.08 13.48 16.75
N LYS A 7 -5.08 14.81 16.69
CA LYS A 7 -5.20 15.56 15.43
C LYS A 7 -3.97 15.37 14.53
N ASP A 8 -2.78 15.40 15.11
CA ASP A 8 -1.53 15.17 14.39
C ASP A 8 -1.48 13.76 13.80
N ARG A 9 -1.89 12.73 14.55
CA ARG A 9 -2.04 11.36 14.04
C ARG A 9 -3.05 11.25 12.92
N ALA A 10 -4.23 11.83 13.08
CA ALA A 10 -5.26 11.83 12.03
C ALA A 10 -4.74 12.45 10.73
N LYS A 11 -3.99 13.55 10.82
CA LYS A 11 -3.36 14.19 9.67
C LYS A 11 -2.28 13.31 9.03
N SER A 12 -1.42 12.71 9.85
CA SER A 12 -0.36 11.80 9.39
C SER A 12 -0.95 10.58 8.66
N ASN A 13 -1.94 9.93 9.25
CA ASN A 13 -2.61 8.77 8.66
C ASN A 13 -3.27 9.10 7.33
N ALA A 14 -3.98 10.23 7.26
CA ALA A 14 -4.62 10.67 6.01
C ALA A 14 -3.57 10.91 4.91
N ALA A 15 -2.43 11.52 5.25
CA ALA A 15 -1.35 11.73 4.30
C ALA A 15 -0.72 10.41 3.84
N ALA A 16 -0.45 9.49 4.76
CA ALA A 16 0.09 8.16 4.45
C ALA A 16 -0.83 7.37 3.52
N LEU A 17 -2.14 7.31 3.84
CA LEU A 17 -3.13 6.64 3.00
C LEU A 17 -3.25 7.28 1.62
N ASN A 18 -3.27 8.61 1.54
CA ASN A 18 -3.36 9.29 0.26
C ASN A 18 -2.13 9.00 -0.62
N ASN A 19 -0.93 9.03 -0.03
CA ASN A 19 0.30 8.64 -0.73
C ASN A 19 0.26 7.17 -1.17
N LEU A 20 -0.30 6.29 -0.35
CA LEU A 20 -0.47 4.87 -0.67
C LEU A 20 -1.38 4.67 -1.88
N HIS A 21 -2.52 5.37 -1.94
CA HIS A 21 -3.45 5.31 -3.06
C HIS A 21 -2.85 5.89 -4.34
N ILE A 22 -2.19 7.05 -4.25
CA ILE A 22 -1.54 7.69 -5.39
C ILE A 22 -0.40 6.80 -5.91
N GLY A 23 0.45 6.28 -5.02
CA GLY A 23 1.54 5.38 -5.40
C GLY A 23 1.02 4.09 -6.05
N SER A 24 -0.01 3.46 -5.47
CA SER A 24 -0.65 2.27 -6.03
C SER A 24 -1.22 2.56 -7.42
N LEU A 25 -1.91 3.69 -7.60
CA LEU A 25 -2.44 4.10 -8.89
C LEU A 25 -1.33 4.30 -9.93
N ILE A 26 -0.24 4.97 -9.56
CA ILE A 26 0.90 5.22 -10.45
C ILE A 26 1.56 3.90 -10.85
N VAL A 27 1.87 3.02 -9.89
CA VAL A 27 2.57 1.76 -10.16
C VAL A 27 1.74 0.84 -11.04
N ASN A 28 0.46 0.66 -10.70
CA ASN A 28 -0.44 -0.18 -11.50
C ASN A 28 -0.71 0.46 -12.88
N GLY A 29 -0.85 1.78 -12.94
CA GLY A 29 -1.01 2.52 -14.20
C GLY A 29 0.21 2.39 -15.11
N VAL A 30 1.43 2.52 -14.56
CA VAL A 30 2.69 2.31 -15.30
C VAL A 30 2.81 0.88 -15.77
N PHE A 31 2.49 -0.11 -14.92
CA PHE A 31 2.51 -1.52 -15.32
C PHE A 31 1.57 -1.78 -16.51
N LEU A 32 0.33 -1.30 -16.43
CA LEU A 32 -0.65 -1.43 -17.51
C LEU A 32 -0.20 -0.70 -18.78
N LEU A 33 0.31 0.52 -18.65
CA LEU A 33 0.83 1.29 -19.78
C LEU A 33 1.97 0.54 -20.47
N LEU A 34 2.95 0.03 -19.71
CA LEU A 34 4.06 -0.74 -20.27
C LEU A 34 3.61 -2.06 -20.90
N HIS A 35 2.61 -2.72 -20.31
CA HIS A 35 1.99 -3.91 -20.87
C HIS A 35 1.35 -3.63 -22.24
N PHE A 36 0.61 -2.53 -22.39
CA PHE A 36 -0.07 -2.16 -23.64
C PHE A 36 0.87 -1.57 -24.70
N VAL A 37 1.88 -0.79 -24.29
CA VAL A 37 2.76 -0.05 -25.22
C VAL A 37 3.92 -0.90 -25.72
N PHE A 38 4.56 -1.69 -24.85
CA PHE A 38 5.81 -2.38 -25.20
C PHE A 38 5.61 -3.87 -25.45
N ARG A 39 5.20 -4.61 -24.42
CA ARG A 39 5.11 -6.07 -24.49
C ARG A 39 4.12 -6.60 -23.47
N ALA A 40 3.18 -7.41 -23.94
CA ALA A 40 2.21 -8.08 -23.08
C ALA A 40 2.93 -8.98 -22.05
N ARG A 41 2.96 -8.53 -20.80
CA ARG A 41 3.37 -9.32 -19.62
C ARG A 41 2.17 -10.09 -19.07
N SER A 42 2.41 -11.10 -18.23
CA SER A 42 1.32 -11.91 -17.68
C SER A 42 0.48 -11.10 -16.68
N LEU A 43 -0.72 -10.69 -17.10
CA LEU A 43 -1.68 -9.97 -16.22
C LEU A 43 -2.15 -10.85 -15.07
N LEU A 44 -2.24 -12.16 -15.30
CA LEU A 44 -2.68 -13.13 -14.29
C LEU A 44 -1.66 -13.21 -13.14
N LEU A 45 -0.37 -13.33 -13.45
CA LEU A 45 0.68 -13.32 -12.42
C LEU A 45 0.73 -11.99 -11.68
N TRP A 46 0.60 -10.88 -12.41
CA TRP A 46 0.52 -9.56 -11.80
C TRP A 46 -0.66 -9.42 -10.84
N PHE A 47 -1.84 -9.91 -11.22
CA PHE A 47 -3.01 -9.84 -10.36
C PHE A 47 -2.86 -10.70 -9.10
N ILE A 48 -2.39 -11.94 -9.24
CA ILE A 48 -2.20 -12.85 -8.09
C ILE A 48 -1.15 -12.30 -7.13
N LEU A 49 0.00 -11.87 -7.63
CA LEU A 49 1.11 -11.41 -6.78
C LEU A 49 0.88 -9.99 -6.23
N SER A 50 0.02 -9.20 -6.87
CA SER A 50 -0.42 -7.91 -6.32
C SER A 50 -1.56 -8.03 -5.31
N LEU A 51 -2.28 -9.16 -5.28
CA LEU A 51 -3.43 -9.35 -4.40
C LEU A 51 -3.12 -9.13 -2.92
N PRO A 52 -2.01 -9.66 -2.35
CA PRO A 52 -1.66 -9.41 -0.96
C PRO A 52 -1.45 -7.91 -0.67
N SER A 53 -0.84 -7.17 -1.59
CA SER A 53 -0.65 -5.72 -1.44
C SER A 53 -1.98 -4.97 -1.40
N PHE A 54 -2.96 -5.38 -2.20
CA PHE A 54 -4.30 -4.79 -2.19
C PHE A 54 -5.05 -5.11 -0.90
N ILE A 55 -4.90 -6.33 -0.36
CA ILE A 55 -5.48 -6.71 0.94
C ILE A 55 -4.86 -5.86 2.05
N CYS A 56 -3.53 -5.70 2.07
CA CYS A 56 -2.82 -4.83 3.02
C CYS A 56 -3.30 -3.38 2.90
N GLN A 57 -3.38 -2.84 1.68
CA GLN A 57 -3.86 -1.48 1.43
C GLN A 57 -5.30 -1.28 1.93
N PHE A 58 -6.19 -2.24 1.68
CA PHE A 58 -7.57 -2.20 2.16
C PHE A 58 -7.66 -2.26 3.70
N ALA A 59 -6.85 -3.09 4.34
CA ALA A 59 -6.82 -3.19 5.79
C ALA A 59 -6.26 -1.91 6.42
N LEU A 60 -5.18 -1.33 5.90
CA LEU A 60 -4.63 -0.04 6.35
C LEU A 60 -5.64 1.11 6.18
N GLU A 61 -6.37 1.12 5.07
CA GLU A 61 -7.45 2.10 4.84
C GLU A 61 -8.58 1.94 5.87
N ARG A 62 -8.98 0.70 6.16
CA ARG A 62 -10.04 0.42 7.14
C ARG A 62 -9.66 0.80 8.56
N THR A 63 -8.43 0.55 8.98
CA THR A 63 -7.99 0.79 10.37
C THR A 63 -7.42 2.19 10.58
N GLY A 64 -6.71 2.74 9.59
CA GLY A 64 -6.00 4.01 9.69
C GLY A 64 -6.81 5.25 9.31
N ARG A 65 -7.92 5.13 8.56
CA ARG A 65 -8.67 6.30 8.07
C ARG A 65 -9.32 7.07 9.23
N PRO A 66 -8.99 8.36 9.41
CA PRO A 66 -9.60 9.17 10.47
C PRO A 66 -11.08 9.43 10.18
N SER A 67 -11.90 9.35 11.22
CA SER A 67 -13.34 9.57 11.16
C SER A 67 -13.70 10.90 11.83
N TYR A 68 -14.55 11.68 11.17
CA TYR A 68 -15.02 12.98 11.64
C TYR A 68 -16.52 12.96 11.85
N ASP A 69 -16.98 13.71 12.84
CA ASP A 69 -18.40 13.88 13.11
C ASP A 69 -19.06 14.73 12.00
N PRO A 70 -20.16 14.27 11.38
CA PRO A 70 -20.78 14.95 10.25
C PRO A 70 -21.47 16.28 10.63
N ALA A 71 -21.90 16.46 11.88
CA ALA A 71 -22.59 17.66 12.34
C ALA A 71 -21.60 18.73 12.85
N THR A 72 -20.58 18.30 13.60
CA THR A 72 -19.66 19.23 14.27
C THR A 72 -18.29 19.36 13.59
N LYS A 73 -18.00 18.50 12.60
CA LYS A 73 -16.67 18.34 11.97
C LYS A 73 -15.55 18.04 12.98
N ALA A 74 -15.89 17.67 14.22
CA ALA A 74 -14.93 17.30 15.23
C ALA A 74 -14.32 15.93 14.91
N LEU A 75 -13.04 15.74 15.23
CA LEU A 75 -12.36 14.46 15.06
C LEU A 75 -12.97 13.42 16.02
N LYS A 76 -13.64 12.40 15.47
CA LYS A 76 -14.27 11.30 16.22
C LYS A 76 -13.26 10.19 16.54
N SER A 77 -12.46 9.80 15.55
CA SER A 77 -11.37 8.82 15.71
C SER A 77 -10.19 9.21 14.83
N SER A 78 -8.97 9.10 15.37
CA SER A 78 -7.74 9.30 14.59
C SER A 78 -7.38 8.10 13.70
N GLY A 79 -8.05 6.96 13.87
CA GLY A 79 -7.60 5.67 13.33
C GLY A 79 -6.46 5.06 14.16
N GLU A 80 -6.10 3.82 13.82
CA GLU A 80 -4.89 3.18 14.34
C GLU A 80 -3.63 3.88 13.84
N ASP A 81 -2.54 3.78 14.59
CA ASP A 81 -1.29 4.43 14.21
C ASP A 81 -0.66 3.70 13.02
N LEU A 82 -0.67 4.34 11.85
CA LEU A 82 -0.06 3.78 10.65
C LEU A 82 1.49 3.75 10.72
N SER A 83 2.08 4.38 11.73
CA SER A 83 3.52 4.30 12.01
C SER A 83 3.88 3.27 13.08
N ALA A 84 2.92 2.45 13.51
CA ALA A 84 3.16 1.37 14.47
C ALA A 84 4.11 0.32 13.88
N ALA A 85 5.10 -0.08 14.67
CA ALA A 85 5.99 -1.19 14.34
C ALA A 85 5.25 -2.53 14.39
N GLY A 86 5.77 -3.52 13.67
CA GLY A 86 5.23 -4.89 13.63
C GLY A 86 4.30 -5.12 12.45
N LEU A 87 3.02 -5.41 12.70
CA LEU A 87 2.10 -5.81 11.62
C LEU A 87 1.88 -4.69 10.59
N THR A 88 1.67 -3.46 11.04
CA THR A 88 1.43 -2.31 10.16
C THR A 88 2.64 -2.03 9.27
N GLU A 89 3.84 -2.06 9.85
CA GLU A 89 5.11 -1.97 9.13
C GLU A 89 5.24 -3.09 8.08
N TYR A 90 4.99 -4.34 8.46
CA TYR A 90 5.00 -5.47 7.55
C TYR A 90 3.99 -5.32 6.40
N MET A 91 2.80 -4.79 6.66
CA MET A 91 1.80 -4.50 5.62
C MET A 91 2.30 -3.46 4.62
N PHE A 92 3.03 -2.44 5.09
CA PHE A 92 3.69 -1.50 4.19
C PHE A 92 4.80 -2.17 3.38
N ASP A 93 5.63 -3.00 3.99
CA ASP A 93 6.71 -3.72 3.30
C ASP A 93 6.17 -4.60 2.16
N VAL A 94 5.08 -5.33 2.42
CA VAL A 94 4.38 -6.12 1.40
C VAL A 94 3.99 -5.22 0.22
N ILE A 95 3.46 -4.02 0.49
CA ILE A 95 3.05 -3.08 -0.56
C ILE A 95 4.27 -2.54 -1.32
N TRP A 96 5.29 -2.04 -0.62
CA TRP A 96 6.49 -1.46 -1.22
C TRP A 96 7.26 -2.45 -2.08
N VAL A 97 7.47 -3.68 -1.58
CA VAL A 97 8.16 -4.72 -2.34
C VAL A 97 7.32 -5.19 -3.52
N THR A 98 5.99 -5.26 -3.37
CA THR A 98 5.09 -5.58 -4.50
C THR A 98 5.19 -4.51 -5.59
N TRP A 99 5.24 -3.23 -5.22
CA TRP A 99 5.41 -2.15 -6.20
C TRP A 99 6.75 -2.23 -6.93
N ALA A 100 7.83 -2.47 -6.18
CA ALA A 100 9.16 -2.66 -6.77
C ALA A 100 9.17 -3.86 -7.73
N ALA A 101 8.62 -5.00 -7.30
CA ALA A 101 8.51 -6.20 -8.14
C ALA A 101 7.67 -5.93 -9.41
N ALA A 102 6.54 -5.24 -9.31
CA ALA A 102 5.71 -4.89 -10.46
C ALA A 102 6.47 -4.02 -11.48
N ILE A 103 7.18 -2.99 -11.02
CA ILE A 103 8.01 -2.14 -11.89
C ILE A 103 9.13 -2.97 -12.54
N LEU A 104 9.83 -3.80 -11.78
CA LEU A 104 10.89 -4.66 -12.31
C LEU A 104 10.36 -5.65 -13.35
N VAL A 105 9.18 -6.22 -13.12
CA VAL A 105 8.54 -7.13 -14.09
C VAL A 105 8.14 -6.40 -15.36
N ALA A 106 7.65 -5.16 -15.24
CA ALA A 106 7.31 -4.36 -16.40
C ALA A 106 8.55 -4.08 -17.27
N LEU A 107 9.68 -3.74 -16.63
CA LEU A 107 10.94 -3.40 -17.30
C LEU A 107 11.72 -4.64 -17.81
N PHE A 108 12.03 -5.59 -16.92
CA PHE A 108 12.93 -6.72 -17.17
C PHE A 108 12.21 -8.02 -17.55
N GLY A 109 10.93 -8.14 -17.22
CA GLY A 109 10.07 -9.29 -17.57
C GLY A 109 9.69 -10.19 -16.39
N ASN A 110 8.88 -11.22 -16.67
CA ASN A 110 8.21 -12.04 -15.65
C ASN A 110 9.16 -12.74 -14.66
N TRP A 111 10.43 -12.95 -15.01
CA TRP A 111 11.42 -13.52 -14.08
C TRP A 111 11.64 -12.61 -12.86
N ALA A 112 11.43 -11.30 -12.96
CA ALA A 112 11.55 -10.40 -11.81
C ALA A 112 10.51 -10.66 -10.71
N TRP A 113 9.46 -11.46 -10.94
CA TRP A 113 8.57 -11.90 -9.87
C TRP A 113 9.28 -12.71 -8.78
N PHE A 114 10.47 -13.28 -9.06
CA PHE A 114 11.28 -13.92 -8.02
C PHE A 114 11.65 -12.95 -6.88
N PHE A 115 11.79 -11.65 -7.15
CA PHE A 115 11.99 -10.64 -6.10
C PHE A 115 10.82 -10.53 -5.12
N TRP A 116 9.61 -10.87 -5.56
CA TRP A 116 8.45 -10.86 -4.69
C TRP A 116 8.56 -11.91 -3.56
N GLY A 117 9.30 -12.99 -3.79
CA GLY A 117 9.57 -14.02 -2.78
C GLY A 117 10.32 -13.51 -1.54
N ILE A 118 10.91 -12.31 -1.61
CA ILE A 118 11.55 -11.67 -0.46
C ILE A 118 10.52 -11.36 0.64
N VAL A 119 9.30 -10.97 0.29
CA VAL A 119 8.25 -10.62 1.26
C VAL A 119 7.90 -11.78 2.19
N PRO A 120 7.47 -12.95 1.71
CA PRO A 120 7.17 -14.08 2.58
C PRO A 120 8.42 -14.60 3.31
N ALA A 121 9.62 -14.46 2.73
CA ALA A 121 10.85 -14.84 3.41
C ALA A 121 11.12 -13.99 4.66
N TYR A 122 10.84 -12.68 4.60
CA TYR A 122 10.92 -11.80 5.78
C TYR A 122 9.81 -12.05 6.79
N GLY A 123 8.59 -12.38 6.35
CA GLY A 123 7.47 -12.66 7.27
C GLY A 123 7.58 -13.97 8.04
N ILE A 124 8.48 -14.88 7.64
CA ILE A 124 8.73 -16.17 8.30
C ILE A 124 9.82 -16.05 9.38
N TYR A 125 10.70 -15.04 9.30
CA TYR A 125 11.79 -14.81 10.24
C TYR A 125 11.35 -13.96 11.44
#